data_AF-Q2B8F6-F1
#
_entry.id   AF-Q2B8F6-F1
#
_cell.length_a   1.000
_cell.length_b   1.000
_cell.length_c   1.000
_cell.angle_alpha   90.00
_cell.angle_beta   90.00
_cell.angle_gamma   90.00
#
_symmetry.space_group_name_H-M   'P 1'
#
loop_
_entity.id
_entity.type
_entity.pdbx_description
1 polymer ?
#
loop_
_entity_poly.entity_id
_entity_poly.type
_entity_poly.pdbx_seq_one_letter_code
_entity_poly.pdbx_strand_id
1 'polypeptide(L)'
;MSNVLFIKANSRPADQAVSVQMYDAFLSSYKENHPEDTIIELDLFEENLPYYDNLHITAMYKQGQGMELNAEEEAAAARVTKYLNQFL
;
A
#
# COMPACT_ATOMS: atom_id res chain seq x y z
N MET A 1 3.66 1.77 -21.13
CA MET A 1 2.61 2.31 -20.24
C MET A 1 2.07 1.19 -19.36
N SER A 2 2.80 0.96 -18.29
CA SER A 2 2.44 0.13 -17.15
C SER A 2 2.14 1.04 -15.96
N ASN A 3 1.41 0.52 -14.97
CA ASN A 3 1.31 1.14 -13.65
C ASN A 3 2.30 0.42 -12.72
N VAL A 4 3.14 1.17 -12.02
CA VAL A 4 4.17 0.62 -11.14
C VAL A 4 4.00 1.19 -9.74
N LEU A 5 3.71 0.29 -8.79
CA LEU A 5 3.58 0.63 -7.38
C LEU A 5 4.91 0.40 -6.66
N PHE A 6 5.51 1.48 -6.17
CA PHE A 6 6.72 1.48 -5.35
C PHE A 6 6.32 1.52 -3.88
N ILE A 7 6.61 0.44 -3.14
CA ILE A 7 6.26 0.32 -1.72
C ILE A 7 7.50 0.58 -0.86
N LYS A 8 7.50 1.70 -0.15
CA LYS A 8 8.59 2.10 0.74
C LYS A 8 8.28 1.63 2.17
N ALA A 9 9.15 0.76 2.68
CA ALA A 9 9.01 0.12 3.99
C ALA A 9 10.16 0.50 4.95
N ASN A 10 10.70 1.71 4.84
CA ASN A 10 11.74 2.22 5.74
C ASN A 10 11.61 3.74 5.92
N SER A 11 11.39 4.19 7.16
CA SER A 11 11.22 5.60 7.52
C SER A 11 12.52 6.34 7.84
N ARG A 12 13.66 5.63 7.86
CA ARG A 12 14.95 6.28 8.13
C ARG A 12 15.31 7.23 6.98
N PRO A 13 15.97 8.37 7.26
CA PRO A 13 16.41 9.27 6.22
C PRO A 13 17.47 8.60 5.32
N ALA A 14 17.55 9.03 4.07
CA ALA A 14 18.38 8.40 3.04
C ALA A 14 19.89 8.40 3.41
N ASP A 15 20.39 9.44 4.06
CA ASP A 15 21.78 9.54 4.53
C ASP A 15 22.16 8.47 5.58
N GLN A 16 21.17 7.82 6.20
CA GLN A 16 21.36 6.80 7.24
C GLN A 16 20.92 5.39 6.81
N ALA A 17 20.29 5.23 5.65
CA ALA A 17 19.69 3.97 5.24
C ALA A 17 20.03 3.60 3.80
N VAL A 18 20.87 2.58 3.64
CA VAL A 18 21.26 2.03 2.33
C VAL A 18 20.05 1.60 1.51
N SER A 19 19.02 1.00 2.13
CA SER A 19 17.80 0.61 1.40
C SER A 19 16.99 1.78 0.86
N VAL A 20 17.00 2.94 1.54
CA VAL A 20 16.34 4.16 1.04
C VAL A 20 17.16 4.78 -0.10
N GLN A 21 18.49 4.79 0.01
CA GLN A 21 19.36 5.20 -1.10
C GLN A 21 19.15 4.33 -2.35
N MET A 22 19.02 3.02 -2.17
CA MET A 22 18.72 2.08 -3.27
C MET A 22 17.33 2.33 -3.86
N TYR A 23 16.32 2.59 -3.03
CA TYR A 23 14.98 2.96 -3.48
C TYR A 23 15.02 4.21 -4.35
N ASP A 24 15.66 5.30 -3.87
CA ASP A 24 15.73 6.59 -4.56
C ASP A 24 16.48 6.46 -5.90
N ALA A 25 17.60 5.72 -5.90
CA ALA A 25 18.40 5.48 -7.10
C ALA A 25 17.61 4.65 -8.14
N PHE A 26 16.95 3.58 -7.72
CA PHE A 26 16.15 2.74 -8.62
C PHE A 26 14.94 3.49 -9.17
N LEU A 27 14.21 4.22 -8.32
CA LEU A 27 13.07 5.04 -8.72
C LEU A 27 13.46 6.10 -9.77
N SER A 28 14.58 6.80 -9.54
CA SER A 28 15.08 7.83 -10.44
C SER A 28 15.45 7.24 -11.80
N SER A 29 16.23 6.14 -11.80
CA SER A 29 16.60 5.44 -13.02
C SER A 29 15.39 4.85 -13.75
N TYR A 30 14.40 4.33 -13.02
CA TYR A 30 13.18 3.79 -13.60
C TYR A 30 12.37 4.86 -14.33
N LYS A 31 12.13 6.01 -13.69
CA LYS A 31 11.42 7.17 -14.27
C LYS A 31 12.11 7.71 -15.52
N GLU A 32 13.44 7.72 -15.55
CA GLU A 32 14.21 8.14 -16.73
C GLU A 32 14.07 7.16 -17.92
N ASN A 33 14.05 5.86 -17.64
CA ASN A 33 14.04 4.82 -18.68
C ASN A 33 12.63 4.37 -19.11
N HIS A 34 11.59 4.74 -18.37
CA HIS A 34 10.19 4.41 -18.67
C HIS A 34 9.28 5.64 -18.51
N PRO A 35 9.52 6.73 -19.29
CA PRO A 35 8.81 8.00 -19.13
C PRO A 35 7.30 7.90 -19.40
N GLU A 36 6.85 6.85 -20.08
CA GLU A 36 5.43 6.57 -20.35
C GLU A 36 4.72 5.75 -19.27
N ASP A 37 5.44 5.25 -18.26
CA ASP A 37 4.85 4.47 -17.18
C ASP A 37 4.37 5.37 -16.05
N THR A 38 3.25 4.98 -15.43
CA THR A 38 2.69 5.71 -14.28
C THR A 38 3.25 5.12 -13.00
N ILE A 39 3.94 5.96 -12.23
CA ILE A 39 4.56 5.55 -10.95
C ILE A 39 3.71 6.06 -9.78
N ILE A 40 3.41 5.16 -8.86
CA ILE A 40 2.74 5.45 -7.59
C ILE A 40 3.68 5.04 -6.47
N GLU A 41 3.92 5.93 -5.51
CA GLU A 41 4.75 5.65 -4.34
C GLU A 41 3.84 5.52 -3.11
N LEU A 42 4.02 4.43 -2.35
CA LEU A 42 3.29 4.14 -1.11
C LEU A 42 4.30 4.06 0.04
N ASP A 43 4.34 5.08 0.90
CA ASP A 43 5.16 5.07 2.12
C ASP A 43 4.37 4.46 3.28
N LEU A 44 4.73 3.24 3.68
CA LEU A 44 4.01 2.50 4.72
C LEU A 44 4.08 3.17 6.11
N PHE A 45 5.02 4.10 6.33
CA PHE A 45 5.15 4.82 7.59
C PHE A 45 4.31 6.11 7.65
N GLU A 46 3.77 6.56 6.51
CA GLU A 46 2.76 7.62 6.46
C GLU A 46 1.33 7.06 6.52
N GLU A 47 1.18 5.75 6.37
CA GLU A 47 -0.11 5.06 6.37
C GLU A 47 -0.54 4.60 7.77
N ASN A 48 -1.87 4.48 7.96
CA ASN A 48 -2.44 3.87 9.15
C ASN A 48 -2.72 2.39 8.90
N LEU A 49 -1.76 1.54 9.27
CA LEU A 49 -1.76 0.10 9.07
C LEU A 49 -1.85 -0.65 10.41
N PRO A 50 -3.05 -0.84 10.98
CA PRO A 50 -3.23 -1.68 12.16
C PRO A 50 -2.94 -3.15 11.82
N TYR A 51 -2.66 -3.96 12.85
CA TYR A 51 -2.55 -5.40 12.68
C TYR A 51 -3.84 -6.01 12.14
N TYR A 52 -3.67 -7.06 11.35
CA TYR A 52 -4.79 -7.82 10.80
C TYR A 52 -5.34 -8.77 11.86
N ASP A 53 -6.44 -8.37 12.49
CA ASP A 53 -7.06 -9.03 13.64
C ASP A 53 -8.44 -9.62 13.32
N ASN A 54 -9.15 -10.11 14.35
CA ASN A 54 -10.47 -10.72 14.19
C ASN A 54 -11.50 -9.76 13.57
N LEU A 55 -11.41 -8.45 13.82
CA LEU A 55 -12.32 -7.47 13.23
C LEU A 55 -12.14 -7.47 11.71
N HIS A 56 -10.90 -7.40 11.22
CA HIS A 56 -10.61 -7.39 9.79
C HIS A 56 -10.99 -8.71 9.11
N ILE A 57 -10.73 -9.85 9.76
CA ILE A 57 -11.12 -11.18 9.25
C ILE A 57 -12.65 -11.27 9.12
N THR A 58 -13.38 -10.90 10.17
CA THR A 58 -14.85 -10.95 10.20
C THR A 58 -15.45 -10.00 9.16
N ALA A 59 -14.92 -8.78 9.07
CA ALA A 59 -15.38 -7.77 8.11
C ALA A 59 -15.20 -8.25 6.65
N MET A 60 -14.02 -8.77 6.30
CA MET A 60 -13.76 -9.29 4.96
C MET A 60 -14.59 -10.53 4.62
N TYR A 61 -14.80 -11.43 5.59
CA TYR A 61 -15.71 -12.57 5.42
C TYR A 61 -17.14 -12.12 5.12
N LYS A 62 -17.71 -11.24 5.95
CA LYS A 62 -19.06 -10.71 5.75
C LYS A 62 -19.21 -10.01 4.42
N GLN A 63 -18.24 -9.16 4.05
CA GLN A 63 -18.23 -8.46 2.76
C GLN A 63 -18.25 -9.45 1.58
N GLY A 64 -17.42 -10.50 1.65
CA GLY A 64 -17.37 -11.55 0.61
C GLY A 64 -18.63 -12.41 0.52
N GLN A 65 -19.40 -12.51 1.61
CA GLN A 65 -20.69 -13.22 1.64
C GLN A 65 -21.90 -12.32 1.37
N GLY A 66 -21.70 -11.02 1.14
CA GLY A 66 -22.79 -10.05 0.98
C GLY A 66 -23.65 -9.87 2.24
N MET A 67 -23.08 -10.14 3.42
CA MET A 67 -23.73 -9.91 4.71
C MET A 67 -23.66 -8.42 5.09
N GLU A 68 -24.54 -7.98 5.99
CA GLU A 68 -24.49 -6.62 6.54
C GLU A 68 -23.27 -6.43 7.46
N LEU A 69 -22.58 -5.30 7.30
CA LEU A 69 -21.45 -4.88 8.13
C LEU A 69 -21.93 -3.77 9.07
N ASN A 70 -21.41 -3.76 10.30
CA ASN A 70 -21.53 -2.56 11.15
C ASN A 70 -20.45 -1.52 10.75
N ALA A 71 -20.53 -0.32 11.34
CA ALA A 71 -19.63 0.79 10.99
C ALA A 71 -18.13 0.48 11.20
N GLU A 72 -17.77 -0.31 12.23
CA GLU A 72 -16.37 -0.68 12.47
C GLU A 72 -15.88 -1.70 11.44
N GLU A 73 -16.73 -2.66 11.08
CA GLU A 73 -16.47 -3.65 10.04
C GLU A 73 -16.34 -2.98 8.68
N GLU A 74 -17.21 -2.03 8.34
CA GLU A 74 -17.11 -1.25 7.10
C GLU A 74 -15.78 -0.51 7.00
N ALA A 75 -15.37 0.17 8.07
CA ALA A 75 -14.10 0.88 8.11
C ALA A 75 -12.90 -0.09 7.99
N ALA A 76 -12.96 -1.26 8.62
CA ALA A 76 -11.93 -2.28 8.52
C ALA A 76 -11.82 -2.86 7.10
N ALA A 77 -12.95 -3.21 6.49
CA ALA A 77 -12.98 -3.79 5.15
C ALA A 77 -12.59 -2.76 4.08
N ALA A 78 -13.02 -1.50 4.23
CA ALA A 78 -12.59 -0.39 3.39
C ALA A 78 -11.08 -0.17 3.47
N ARG A 79 -10.48 -0.25 4.66
CA ARG A 79 -9.02 -0.14 4.83
C ARG A 79 -8.28 -1.27 4.10
N VAL A 80 -8.72 -2.51 4.24
CA VAL A 80 -8.10 -3.66 3.54
C VAL A 80 -8.22 -3.48 2.03
N THR A 81 -9.42 -3.14 1.56
CA THR A 81 -9.73 -2.96 0.14
C THR A 81 -8.96 -1.77 -0.46
N LYS A 82 -8.74 -0.68 0.28
CA LYS A 82 -7.92 0.47 -0.14
C LYS A 82 -6.53 0.03 -0.62
N TYR A 83 -5.85 -0.85 0.13
CA TYR A 83 -4.50 -1.29 -0.23
C TYR A 83 -4.51 -2.43 -1.25
N LEU A 84 -5.49 -3.34 -1.19
CA LEU A 84 -5.64 -4.41 -2.17
C LEU A 84 -5.87 -3.87 -3.58
N ASN A 85 -6.74 -2.88 -3.73
CA ASN A 85 -7.11 -2.32 -5.04
C ASN A 85 -5.95 -1.62 -5.76
N GLN A 86 -4.82 -1.37 -5.10
CA GLN A 86 -3.62 -0.84 -5.76
C GLN A 86 -2.91 -1.90 -6.63
N PHE A 87 -3.26 -3.18 -6.47
CA PHE A 87 -2.70 -4.31 -7.21
C PHE A 87 -3.66 -4.90 -8.27
N LEU A 88 -4.90 -4.42 -8.33
CA LEU A 88 -5.95 -4.90 -9.24
C LEU A 88 -6.13 -3.93 -10.41
#